data_AF-A0A7J9FZ35-F1
#
_entry.id   AF-A0A7J9FZ35-F1
#
_cell.length_a   1.000
_cell.length_b   1.000
_cell.length_c   1.000
_cell.angle_alpha   90.00
_cell.angle_beta   90.00
_cell.angle_gamma   90.00
#
_symmetry.space_group_name_H-M   'P 1'
#
loop_
_entity.id
_entity.type
_entity.pdbx_description
1 polymer ?
#
loop_
_entity_poly.entity_id
_entity_poly.type
_entity_poly.pdbx_seq_one_letter_code
_entity_poly.pdbx_strand_id
1 'polypeptide(L)'
;MGTSSGSNINHQHMSKMLPPRQQQQQQPGSLQTSLSLISLDPHTSPNAQEPRFNLDNIHESPSESASSRETWPTADAITAKKMVNGKTENDCTEQSVIRRVSNADKITLRDIARERVDVISEKMHHLPDEFLDELKNQLKTILEGNGGSQNREEFLILQKLVQSRSDLTAKTLIRAYRAQLEILVAINMGIQAFLHPNISLSQTSLIEVFVYKRCRNIACQSQLPADDCSCEICANRNGFCNLCMCVICNKFDFEVNTCRWIGCDFCSHWTHTDCAIRDGQICMGPSAKSGTGPTEMLFHCRACNRTSELLGWVKDVFQHCVPAWDREALMRELDFVSRIFRGSDDPRGKKLFLKCEDLLEKLRGGLAESMAGRSILMFFQGTEWANYLSCKLSMKVL
;
A
#
# COMPACT_ATOMS: atom_id res chain seq x y z
N MET A 1 -42.05 21.67 47.27
CA MET A 1 -40.85 22.25 47.93
C MET A 1 -39.83 21.10 48.01
N GLY A 2 -38.83 21.02 47.13
CA GLY A 2 -37.50 21.67 47.28
C GLY A 2 -36.69 20.94 48.37
N THR A 3 -35.46 20.44 48.22
CA THR A 3 -34.33 20.74 47.31
C THR A 3 -33.17 19.74 47.53
N SER A 4 -32.36 19.45 46.47
CA SER A 4 -30.86 19.39 46.43
C SER A 4 -30.09 18.37 47.31
N SER A 5 -29.00 17.71 46.91
CA SER A 5 -28.04 17.84 45.80
C SER A 5 -27.28 16.53 45.59
N GLY A 6 -26.96 16.19 44.33
CA GLY A 6 -26.07 15.09 43.96
C GLY A 6 -24.84 15.61 43.19
N SER A 7 -23.66 15.12 43.58
CA SER A 7 -22.38 15.40 42.91
C SER A 7 -21.97 14.17 42.09
N ASN A 8 -22.04 14.29 40.76
CA ASN A 8 -21.47 13.33 39.82
C ASN A 8 -19.97 13.63 39.64
N ILE A 9 -19.10 12.64 39.89
CA ILE A 9 -17.71 12.65 39.42
C ILE A 9 -17.60 11.59 38.33
N ASN A 10 -17.40 12.07 37.11
CA ASN A 10 -17.26 11.29 35.89
C ASN A 10 -15.84 10.72 35.84
N HIS A 11 -15.67 9.41 35.98
CA HIS A 11 -14.38 8.76 35.75
C HIS A 11 -14.07 8.76 34.25
N GLN A 12 -13.05 9.54 33.88
CA GLN A 12 -12.49 9.60 32.53
C GLN A 12 -12.00 8.21 32.09
N HIS A 13 -12.54 7.77 30.96
CA HIS A 13 -12.18 6.56 30.24
C HIS A 13 -10.74 6.68 29.74
N MET A 14 -9.83 5.85 30.26
CA MET A 14 -8.47 5.74 29.74
C MET A 14 -8.52 5.15 28.33
N SER A 15 -8.04 5.91 27.35
CA SER A 15 -7.91 5.48 25.95
C SER A 15 -6.92 4.32 25.85
N LYS A 16 -7.42 3.09 25.69
CA LYS A 16 -6.63 1.97 25.17
C LYS A 16 -6.38 2.22 23.68
N MET A 17 -5.18 2.68 23.34
CA MET A 17 -4.69 2.72 21.96
C MET A 17 -4.37 1.29 21.50
N LEU A 18 -4.72 0.96 20.25
CA LEU A 18 -4.50 -0.36 19.66
C LEU A 18 -3.04 -0.53 19.18
N PRO A 19 -2.48 -1.74 19.25
CA PRO A 19 -1.08 -2.02 18.96
C PRO A 19 -0.72 -1.89 17.46
N PRO A 20 0.58 -1.84 17.10
CA PRO A 20 1.04 -1.92 15.71
C PRO A 20 0.44 -3.13 15.01
N ARG A 21 0.00 -2.95 13.75
CA ARG A 21 -0.66 -3.91 12.83
C ARG A 21 -0.59 -5.38 13.30
N GLN A 22 -1.40 -5.74 14.30
CA GLN A 22 -1.53 -7.13 14.74
C GLN A 22 -2.48 -7.80 13.76
N GLN A 23 -1.95 -8.76 12.99
CA GLN A 23 -2.78 -9.76 12.35
C GLN A 23 -3.62 -10.43 13.45
N GLN A 24 -4.90 -10.12 13.51
CA GLN A 24 -5.85 -10.92 14.27
C GLN A 24 -5.83 -12.34 13.69
N GLN A 25 -5.20 -13.24 14.45
CA GLN A 25 -5.43 -14.67 14.53
C GLN A 25 -5.62 -15.40 13.19
N GLN A 26 -4.50 -15.80 12.59
CA GLN A 26 -4.48 -16.99 11.75
C GLN A 26 -4.72 -18.22 12.63
N GLN A 27 -5.80 -18.97 12.37
CA GLN A 27 -5.89 -20.36 12.81
C GLN A 27 -4.88 -21.22 12.01
N PRO A 28 -4.34 -22.30 12.60
CA PRO A 28 -3.18 -22.99 12.05
C PRO A 28 -3.58 -23.84 10.84
N GLY A 29 -3.15 -23.44 9.64
CA GLY A 29 -3.35 -24.25 8.44
C GLY A 29 -3.02 -23.63 7.08
N SER A 30 -2.31 -22.50 7.02
CA SER A 30 -2.13 -21.76 5.75
C SER A 30 -0.66 -21.37 5.51
N LEU A 31 0.02 -22.27 4.81
CA LEU A 31 1.21 -22.12 3.96
C LEU A 31 1.99 -20.80 4.03
N GLN A 32 3.19 -20.86 4.64
CA GLN A 32 4.25 -19.87 4.50
C GLN A 32 4.79 -19.86 3.06
N THR A 33 4.71 -18.72 2.38
CA THR A 33 5.42 -18.51 1.10
C THR A 33 6.63 -17.62 1.37
N SER A 34 7.73 -18.28 1.75
CA SER A 34 9.06 -17.66 1.86
C SER A 34 9.69 -17.66 0.47
N LEU A 35 9.79 -16.50 -0.18
CA LEU A 35 10.55 -16.33 -1.42
C LEU A 35 11.89 -15.68 -1.09
N SER A 36 12.90 -16.51 -0.89
CA SER A 36 14.31 -16.10 -0.77
C SER A 36 14.89 -15.92 -2.18
N LEU A 37 15.38 -14.72 -2.51
CA LEU A 37 16.10 -14.47 -3.76
C LEU A 37 17.61 -14.49 -3.53
N ILE A 38 18.26 -15.27 -4.39
CA ILE A 38 19.69 -15.59 -4.45
C ILE A 38 20.49 -14.40 -4.99
N SER A 39 21.64 -14.18 -4.36
CA SER A 39 22.64 -13.15 -4.66
C SER A 39 23.42 -13.42 -5.95
N LEU A 40 23.79 -12.36 -6.68
CA LEU A 40 24.83 -12.37 -7.72
C LEU A 40 25.73 -11.15 -7.57
N ASP A 41 27.01 -11.42 -7.32
CA ASP A 41 28.17 -10.51 -7.44
C ASP A 41 28.50 -10.28 -8.94
N PRO A 42 29.14 -9.15 -9.34
CA PRO A 42 30.62 -9.16 -9.40
C PRO A 42 31.35 -7.81 -9.16
N HIS A 43 32.47 -7.91 -8.43
CA HIS A 43 33.80 -7.32 -8.64
C HIS A 43 34.03 -5.79 -8.91
N THR A 44 34.60 -5.11 -7.89
CA THR A 44 35.84 -4.26 -7.85
C THR A 44 36.09 -3.17 -8.93
N SER A 45 35.93 -1.84 -8.69
CA SER A 45 36.81 -0.81 -8.03
C SER A 45 37.67 0.04 -9.03
N PRO A 46 38.32 1.19 -8.69
CA PRO A 46 37.84 2.50 -8.18
C PRO A 46 38.43 3.73 -8.94
N ASN A 47 37.89 4.96 -8.76
CA ASN A 47 38.72 6.17 -8.51
C ASN A 47 37.92 7.41 -8.04
N ALA A 48 38.60 8.29 -7.30
CA ALA A 48 38.14 9.37 -6.43
C ALA A 48 38.07 10.78 -7.06
N GLN A 49 37.23 11.67 -6.50
CA GLN A 49 37.55 13.03 -5.98
C GLN A 49 36.28 13.81 -5.53
N GLU A 50 36.36 14.46 -4.37
CA GLU A 50 35.36 15.29 -3.64
C GLU A 50 35.22 16.74 -4.20
N PRO A 51 34.59 17.72 -3.49
CA PRO A 51 33.18 17.85 -3.13
C PRO A 51 32.59 19.20 -3.62
N ARG A 52 31.29 19.27 -3.93
CA ARG A 52 30.59 20.56 -4.03
C ARG A 52 29.18 20.47 -3.44
N PHE A 53 28.93 21.36 -2.47
CA PHE A 53 27.62 21.67 -1.92
C PHE A 53 26.68 22.14 -3.04
N ASN A 54 25.49 21.54 -3.12
CA ASN A 54 24.31 22.21 -3.65
C ASN A 54 23.05 21.69 -2.96
N LEU A 55 22.33 22.66 -2.42
CA LEU A 55 20.96 22.61 -1.92
C LEU A 55 20.03 22.38 -3.12
N ASP A 56 18.85 21.81 -2.86
CA ASP A 56 17.75 21.54 -3.80
C ASP A 56 17.90 20.32 -4.72
N ASN A 57 17.55 19.16 -4.19
CA ASN A 57 16.87 18.12 -4.95
C ASN A 57 15.87 17.42 -4.02
N ILE A 58 14.62 17.87 -4.07
CA ILE A 58 13.48 17.08 -3.60
C ILE A 58 13.36 15.92 -4.58
N HIS A 59 14.04 14.82 -4.26
CA HIS A 59 13.80 13.55 -4.94
C HIS A 59 12.39 13.11 -4.55
N GLU A 60 11.44 13.32 -5.46
CA GLU A 60 10.10 12.73 -5.36
C GLU A 60 10.24 11.21 -5.47
N SER A 61 10.46 10.55 -4.34
CA SER A 61 10.39 9.10 -4.26
C SER A 61 8.93 8.68 -4.48
N PRO A 62 8.63 7.84 -5.49
CA PRO A 62 7.30 7.26 -5.65
C PRO A 62 6.94 6.49 -4.38
N SER A 63 5.69 6.56 -3.93
CA SER A 63 5.22 5.67 -2.86
C SER A 63 5.33 4.23 -3.36
N GLU A 64 6.34 3.49 -2.93
CA GLU A 64 6.63 2.11 -3.36
C GLU A 64 5.61 1.09 -2.81
N SER A 65 4.32 1.24 -3.14
CA SER A 65 3.29 0.25 -2.84
C SER A 65 3.31 -0.81 -3.94
N ALA A 66 4.32 -1.67 -3.93
CA ALA A 66 4.55 -2.67 -4.98
C ALA A 66 3.39 -3.68 -5.16
N SER A 67 2.57 -3.86 -4.11
CA SER A 67 1.56 -4.92 -4.03
C SER A 67 0.17 -4.53 -4.56
N SER A 68 -0.19 -3.24 -4.51
CA SER A 68 -1.46 -2.74 -5.07
C SER A 68 -1.28 -1.93 -6.35
N ARG A 69 -0.21 -2.17 -7.10
CA ARG A 69 -0.03 -1.48 -8.39
C ARG A 69 -1.26 -1.76 -9.27
N GLU A 70 -2.10 -0.75 -9.43
CA GLU A 70 -2.44 -0.31 -10.78
C GLU A 70 -1.12 0.23 -11.33
N THR A 71 -0.61 -0.38 -12.39
CA THR A 71 0.79 -0.22 -12.85
C THR A 71 1.12 1.22 -13.29
N TRP A 72 0.18 2.16 -13.27
CA TRP A 72 0.37 3.50 -13.83
C TRP A 72 -0.29 4.60 -13.01
N PRO A 73 0.39 5.74 -12.77
CA PRO A 73 -0.26 6.97 -12.32
C PRO A 73 -1.05 7.64 -13.46
N THR A 74 -2.17 8.27 -13.10
CA THR A 74 -2.99 9.13 -13.96
C THR A 74 -2.40 10.53 -14.04
N ALA A 75 -2.05 11.02 -15.24
CA ALA A 75 -2.16 12.42 -15.68
C ALA A 75 -1.64 12.61 -17.12
N ASP A 76 -2.32 13.48 -17.86
CA ASP A 76 -2.13 13.89 -19.25
C ASP A 76 -0.86 14.70 -19.51
N ALA A 77 -0.25 14.51 -20.68
CA ALA A 77 0.28 15.57 -21.54
C ALA A 77 0.59 15.02 -22.94
N ILE A 78 -0.10 15.58 -23.93
CA ILE A 78 -0.02 15.28 -25.35
C ILE A 78 1.31 15.78 -25.93
N THR A 79 2.00 14.98 -26.76
CA THR A 79 2.57 15.48 -28.02
C THR A 79 2.86 14.37 -29.00
N ALA A 80 2.32 14.54 -30.21
CA ALA A 80 2.40 13.65 -31.34
C ALA A 80 3.80 13.57 -31.97
N LYS A 81 4.13 12.41 -32.54
CA LYS A 81 4.82 12.33 -33.85
C LYS A 81 4.54 11.00 -34.55
N LYS A 82 4.39 11.13 -35.86
CA LYS A 82 3.82 10.23 -36.87
C LYS A 82 4.95 9.50 -37.63
N MET A 83 4.55 8.43 -38.36
CA MET A 83 5.20 7.77 -39.53
C MET A 83 5.93 6.45 -39.23
N VAL A 84 5.95 5.42 -40.09
CA VAL A 84 5.24 5.05 -41.34
C VAL A 84 5.45 3.54 -41.57
N ASN A 85 4.44 2.92 -42.18
CA ASN A 85 4.34 1.65 -42.92
C ASN A 85 5.62 0.89 -43.35
N GLY A 86 5.56 -0.45 -43.26
CA GLY A 86 6.47 -1.41 -43.91
C GLY A 86 5.87 -2.82 -43.95
N LYS A 87 5.20 -3.14 -45.05
CA LYS A 87 4.68 -4.46 -45.47
C LYS A 87 5.88 -5.34 -45.91
N THR A 88 5.93 -6.66 -45.75
CA THR A 88 5.49 -7.68 -46.75
C THR A 88 6.07 -9.06 -46.35
N GLU A 89 5.21 -10.10 -46.35
CA GLU A 89 5.37 -11.53 -46.81
C GLU A 89 6.69 -12.31 -46.56
N ASN A 90 6.79 -13.65 -46.48
CA ASN A 90 6.00 -14.89 -46.53
C ASN A 90 7.12 -15.96 -46.30
N ASP A 91 6.99 -17.11 -45.62
CA ASP A 91 6.37 -18.34 -46.12
C ASP A 91 6.81 -19.54 -45.25
N CYS A 92 5.98 -20.59 -45.28
CA CYS A 92 6.25 -22.04 -45.17
C CYS A 92 6.74 -22.66 -43.83
N THR A 93 5.85 -23.21 -42.99
CA THR A 93 5.33 -24.61 -42.89
C THR A 93 6.25 -25.59 -42.13
N GLU A 94 5.80 -26.05 -40.95
CA GLU A 94 5.97 -27.45 -40.52
C GLU A 94 4.78 -27.88 -39.63
N GLN A 95 4.14 -28.98 -40.03
CA GLN A 95 2.95 -29.58 -39.42
C GLN A 95 3.35 -30.50 -38.27
N SER A 96 2.98 -30.14 -37.04
CA SER A 96 2.76 -31.10 -35.96
C SER A 96 1.27 -31.17 -35.62
N VAL A 97 0.76 -32.38 -35.43
CA VAL A 97 -0.65 -32.71 -35.23
C VAL A 97 -1.07 -32.28 -33.83
N ILE A 98 -1.37 -30.99 -33.68
CA ILE A 98 -2.17 -30.44 -32.58
C ILE A 98 -3.56 -30.20 -33.16
N ARG A 99 -4.60 -30.66 -32.47
CA ARG A 99 -6.02 -30.44 -32.81
C ARG A 99 -6.21 -28.93 -33.11
N ARG A 100 -6.20 -28.56 -34.39
CA ARG A 100 -6.26 -27.16 -34.82
C ARG A 100 -7.66 -26.63 -34.54
N VAL A 101 -7.81 -25.97 -33.40
CA VAL A 101 -8.90 -25.02 -33.20
C VAL A 101 -8.77 -23.98 -34.32
N SER A 102 -9.75 -23.90 -35.21
CA SER A 102 -9.78 -22.91 -36.29
C SER A 102 -9.55 -21.51 -35.69
N ASN A 103 -8.75 -20.67 -36.35
CA ASN A 103 -8.45 -19.32 -35.84
C ASN A 103 -9.71 -18.45 -35.63
N ALA A 104 -10.84 -18.80 -36.27
CA ALA A 104 -12.14 -18.15 -36.08
C ALA A 104 -12.83 -18.48 -34.74
N ASP A 105 -12.42 -19.55 -34.05
CA ASP A 105 -13.01 -20.01 -32.79
C ASP A 105 -12.20 -19.58 -31.55
N LYS A 106 -11.09 -18.86 -31.75
CA LYS A 106 -10.21 -18.43 -30.65
C LYS A 106 -10.76 -17.19 -29.95
N ILE A 107 -11.06 -17.32 -28.67
CA ILE A 107 -11.43 -16.20 -27.80
C ILE A 107 -10.18 -15.38 -27.48
N THR A 108 -10.30 -14.05 -27.49
CA THR A 108 -9.25 -13.11 -27.05
C THR A 108 -9.59 -12.43 -25.72
N LEU A 109 -8.62 -11.75 -25.09
CA LEU A 109 -8.86 -10.92 -23.90
C LEU A 109 -9.90 -9.81 -24.16
N ARG A 110 -9.91 -9.23 -25.37
CA ARG A 110 -10.90 -8.21 -25.75
C ARG A 110 -12.30 -8.79 -25.87
N ASP A 111 -12.44 -10.02 -26.37
CA ASP A 111 -13.74 -10.71 -26.40
C ASP A 111 -14.25 -10.97 -24.98
N ILE A 112 -13.37 -11.43 -24.07
CA ILE A 112 -13.73 -11.64 -22.66
C ILE A 112 -14.19 -10.34 -22.01
N ALA A 113 -13.49 -9.23 -22.28
CA ALA A 113 -13.82 -7.92 -21.72
C ALA A 113 -15.14 -7.36 -22.27
N ARG A 114 -15.43 -7.57 -23.56
CA ARG A 114 -16.54 -6.93 -24.28
C ARG A 114 -17.84 -7.76 -24.29
N GLU A 115 -17.74 -9.06 -24.51
CA GLU A 115 -18.89 -9.91 -24.79
C GLU A 115 -19.59 -10.40 -23.53
N ARG A 116 -20.87 -10.78 -23.67
CA ARG A 116 -21.69 -11.27 -22.55
C ARG A 116 -21.07 -12.48 -21.85
N VAL A 117 -21.34 -12.58 -20.55
CA VAL A 117 -20.76 -13.63 -19.69
C VAL A 117 -21.09 -15.03 -20.21
N ASP A 118 -22.36 -15.26 -20.58
CA ASP A 118 -22.85 -16.57 -21.03
C ASP A 118 -22.23 -17.01 -22.35
N VAL A 119 -22.08 -16.11 -23.32
CA VAL A 119 -21.45 -16.40 -24.63
C VAL A 119 -20.00 -16.85 -24.47
N ILE A 120 -19.22 -16.13 -23.67
CA ILE A 120 -17.81 -16.48 -23.45
C ILE A 120 -17.68 -17.73 -22.59
N SER A 121 -18.55 -17.88 -21.58
CA SER A 121 -18.60 -19.07 -20.73
C SER A 121 -18.81 -20.32 -21.58
N GLU A 122 -19.82 -20.34 -22.46
CA GLU A 122 -20.10 -21.46 -23.37
C GLU A 122 -18.90 -21.80 -24.25
N LYS A 123 -18.26 -20.79 -24.87
CA LYS A 123 -17.06 -21.02 -25.69
C LYS A 123 -15.91 -21.60 -24.87
N MET A 124 -15.68 -21.11 -23.64
CA MET A 124 -14.60 -21.59 -22.77
C MET A 124 -14.76 -23.05 -22.34
N HIS A 125 -15.98 -23.57 -22.20
CA HIS A 125 -16.20 -24.99 -21.88
C HIS A 125 -15.67 -25.95 -22.96
N HIS A 126 -15.45 -25.46 -24.19
CA HIS A 126 -14.97 -26.25 -25.32
C HIS A 126 -13.48 -26.06 -25.59
N LEU A 127 -12.81 -25.17 -24.84
CA LEU A 127 -11.39 -24.86 -25.01
C LEU A 127 -10.53 -25.69 -24.04
N PRO A 128 -9.32 -26.08 -24.44
CA PRO A 128 -8.39 -26.79 -23.56
C PRO A 128 -7.84 -25.86 -22.47
N ASP A 129 -7.60 -26.39 -21.28
CA ASP A 129 -7.09 -25.63 -20.12
C ASP A 129 -5.77 -24.90 -20.43
N GLU A 130 -4.89 -25.51 -21.23
CA GLU A 130 -3.63 -24.91 -21.69
C GLU A 130 -3.85 -23.56 -22.40
N PHE A 131 -4.93 -23.45 -23.20
CA PHE A 131 -5.26 -22.21 -23.89
C PHE A 131 -5.83 -21.16 -22.93
N LEU A 132 -6.56 -21.59 -21.90
CA LEU A 132 -7.08 -20.69 -20.87
C LEU A 132 -5.95 -20.13 -20.00
N ASP A 133 -4.95 -20.95 -19.70
CA ASP A 133 -3.75 -20.51 -18.98
C ASP A 133 -2.89 -19.57 -19.84
N GLU A 134 -2.80 -19.81 -21.15
CA GLU A 134 -2.15 -18.89 -22.09
C GLU A 134 -2.84 -17.51 -22.07
N LEU A 135 -4.18 -17.45 -22.08
CA LEU A 135 -4.91 -16.19 -21.94
C LEU A 135 -4.61 -15.46 -20.62
N LYS A 136 -4.55 -16.19 -19.49
CA LYS A 136 -4.17 -15.61 -18.20
C LYS A 136 -2.74 -15.07 -18.23
N ASN A 137 -1.81 -15.80 -18.84
CA ASN A 137 -0.41 -15.39 -18.93
C ASN A 137 -0.24 -14.17 -19.84
N GLN A 138 -0.98 -14.10 -20.96
CA GLN A 138 -1.04 -12.90 -21.79
C GLN A 138 -1.50 -11.68 -21.00
N LEU A 139 -2.54 -11.82 -20.16
CA LEU A 139 -2.99 -10.72 -19.30
C LEU A 139 -1.96 -10.36 -18.22
N LYS A 140 -1.26 -11.34 -17.62
CA LYS A 140 -0.16 -11.05 -16.67
C LYS A 140 0.91 -10.18 -17.33
N THR A 141 1.38 -10.53 -18.52
CA THR A 141 2.37 -9.75 -19.28
C THR A 141 1.90 -8.32 -19.57
N ILE A 142 0.61 -8.14 -19.86
CA ILE A 142 0.01 -6.81 -20.05
C ILE A 142 0.05 -6.01 -18.73
N LEU A 143 -0.34 -6.63 -17.60
CA LEU A 143 -0.40 -6.00 -16.28
C LEU A 143 0.99 -5.70 -15.69
N GLU A 144 2.00 -6.53 -15.97
CA GLU A 144 3.39 -6.33 -15.53
C GLU A 144 3.97 -5.00 -16.02
N GLY A 145 3.53 -4.50 -17.18
CA GLY A 145 3.94 -3.20 -17.72
C GLY A 145 5.37 -3.16 -18.29
N ASN A 146 6.07 -4.29 -18.35
CA ASN A 146 7.43 -4.40 -18.90
C ASN A 146 7.47 -4.21 -20.43
N GLY A 147 6.35 -4.35 -21.13
CA GLY A 147 6.22 -4.16 -22.59
C GLY A 147 6.07 -2.70 -23.06
N GLY A 148 6.36 -1.71 -22.22
CA GLY A 148 6.30 -0.30 -22.58
C GLY A 148 4.89 0.27 -22.73
N SER A 149 4.74 1.35 -23.52
CA SER A 149 3.48 2.11 -23.65
C SER A 149 2.33 1.29 -24.25
N GLN A 150 2.62 0.29 -25.08
CA GLN A 150 1.61 -0.55 -25.74
C GLN A 150 0.83 -1.40 -24.74
N ASN A 151 1.50 -2.09 -23.81
CA ASN A 151 0.83 -2.89 -22.78
C ASN A 151 -0.03 -2.02 -21.86
N ARG A 152 0.46 -0.81 -21.53
CA ARG A 152 -0.31 0.17 -20.75
C ARG A 152 -1.59 0.57 -21.47
N GLU A 153 -1.49 0.92 -22.75
CA GLU A 153 -2.66 1.30 -23.56
C GLU A 153 -3.66 0.13 -23.68
N GLU A 154 -3.17 -1.08 -23.95
CA GLU A 154 -4.02 -2.26 -24.03
C GLU A 154 -4.74 -2.55 -22.71
N PHE A 155 -4.05 -2.46 -21.58
CA PHE A 155 -4.68 -2.59 -20.27
C PHE A 155 -5.81 -1.57 -20.05
N LEU A 156 -5.56 -0.30 -20.37
CA LEU A 156 -6.57 0.75 -20.24
C LEU A 156 -7.79 0.50 -21.14
N ILE A 157 -7.58 -0.03 -22.35
CA ILE A 157 -8.66 -0.45 -23.26
C ILE A 157 -9.47 -1.59 -22.63
N LEU A 158 -8.81 -2.65 -22.17
CA LEU A 158 -9.48 -3.80 -21.52
C LEU A 158 -10.28 -3.36 -20.29
N GLN A 159 -9.67 -2.56 -19.43
CA GLN A 159 -10.30 -2.07 -18.20
C GLN A 159 -11.53 -1.20 -18.51
N LYS A 160 -11.41 -0.30 -19.50
CA LYS A 160 -12.55 0.52 -19.96
C LYS A 160 -13.69 -0.34 -20.51
N LEU A 161 -13.38 -1.38 -21.29
CA LEU A 161 -14.40 -2.31 -21.81
C LEU A 161 -15.14 -3.00 -20.66
N VAL A 162 -14.43 -3.55 -19.68
CA VAL A 162 -15.04 -4.21 -18.52
C VAL A 162 -15.87 -3.23 -17.69
N GLN A 163 -15.35 -2.04 -17.40
CA GLN A 163 -16.06 -1.03 -16.59
C GLN A 163 -17.28 -0.44 -17.30
N SER A 164 -17.30 -0.43 -18.63
CA SER A 164 -18.46 0.05 -19.41
C SER A 164 -19.66 -0.90 -19.40
N ARG A 165 -19.48 -2.13 -18.90
CA ARG A 165 -20.52 -3.17 -18.94
C ARG A 165 -21.43 -3.16 -17.73
N SER A 166 -22.66 -2.68 -17.93
CA SER A 166 -23.72 -2.71 -16.91
C SER A 166 -24.29 -4.10 -16.65
N ASP A 167 -24.07 -5.07 -17.55
CA ASP A 167 -24.55 -6.44 -17.39
C ASP A 167 -23.71 -7.26 -16.39
N LEU A 168 -22.51 -6.79 -16.01
CA LEU A 168 -21.63 -7.44 -15.04
C LEU A 168 -22.12 -7.18 -13.60
N THR A 169 -22.94 -8.09 -13.11
CA THR A 169 -23.53 -8.07 -11.76
C THR A 169 -23.23 -9.38 -11.05
N ALA A 170 -23.39 -9.44 -9.72
CA ALA A 170 -23.21 -10.70 -8.99
C ALA A 170 -24.08 -11.85 -9.54
N LYS A 171 -25.30 -11.54 -10.01
CA LYS A 171 -26.23 -12.52 -10.60
C LYS A 171 -25.78 -13.05 -11.95
N THR A 172 -25.07 -12.26 -12.75
CA THR A 172 -24.60 -12.70 -14.07
C THR A 172 -23.23 -13.38 -13.95
N LEU A 173 -22.35 -12.88 -13.08
CA LEU A 173 -21.01 -13.40 -12.86
C LEU A 173 -20.99 -14.81 -12.23
N ILE A 174 -22.03 -15.21 -11.50
CA ILE A 174 -22.15 -16.58 -10.99
C ILE A 174 -22.19 -17.64 -12.11
N ARG A 175 -22.57 -17.24 -13.33
CA ARG A 175 -22.61 -18.11 -14.52
C ARG A 175 -21.30 -18.07 -15.33
N ALA A 176 -20.34 -17.25 -14.92
CA ALA A 176 -19.06 -17.14 -15.61
C ALA A 176 -18.24 -18.42 -15.44
N TYR A 177 -17.53 -18.78 -16.51
CA TYR A 177 -16.49 -19.80 -16.40
C TYR A 177 -15.39 -19.33 -15.41
N ARG A 178 -14.75 -20.24 -14.68
CA ARG A 178 -13.81 -19.89 -13.60
C ARG A 178 -12.66 -19.00 -14.07
N ALA A 179 -12.01 -19.34 -15.19
CA ALA A 179 -10.92 -18.53 -15.78
C ALA A 179 -11.42 -17.18 -16.32
N GLN A 180 -12.62 -17.14 -16.89
CA GLN A 180 -13.26 -15.89 -17.34
C GLN A 180 -13.39 -14.91 -16.17
N LEU A 181 -13.87 -15.39 -15.02
CA LEU A 181 -14.05 -14.58 -13.83
C LEU A 181 -12.71 -14.05 -13.29
N GLU A 182 -11.64 -14.87 -13.27
CA GLU A 182 -10.29 -14.42 -12.89
C GLU A 182 -9.80 -13.29 -13.79
N ILE A 183 -9.95 -13.47 -15.10
CA ILE A 183 -9.55 -12.49 -16.10
C ILE A 183 -10.34 -11.19 -15.91
N LEU A 184 -11.65 -11.25 -15.74
CA LEU A 184 -12.50 -10.08 -15.50
C LEU A 184 -12.14 -9.36 -14.20
N VAL A 185 -11.89 -10.09 -13.11
CA VAL A 185 -11.47 -9.51 -11.82
C VAL A 185 -10.09 -8.88 -11.94
N ALA A 186 -9.13 -9.56 -12.57
CA ALA A 186 -7.78 -9.04 -12.77
C ALA A 186 -7.78 -7.76 -13.63
N ILE A 187 -8.58 -7.71 -14.70
CA ILE A 187 -8.77 -6.50 -15.52
C ILE A 187 -9.41 -5.39 -14.70
N ASN A 188 -10.52 -5.66 -14.01
CA ASN A 188 -11.27 -4.63 -13.29
C ASN A 188 -10.43 -4.02 -12.15
N MET A 189 -9.71 -4.86 -11.41
CA MET A 189 -8.90 -4.45 -10.26
C MET A 189 -7.49 -3.97 -10.66
N GLY A 190 -7.01 -4.31 -11.86
CA GLY A 190 -5.63 -4.08 -12.29
C GLY A 190 -4.60 -4.90 -11.51
N ILE A 191 -4.96 -6.09 -11.01
CA ILE A 191 -4.12 -6.89 -10.10
C ILE A 191 -3.83 -8.27 -10.71
N GLN A 192 -2.57 -8.54 -10.99
CA GLN A 192 -2.12 -9.82 -11.57
C GLN A 192 -2.26 -11.03 -10.63
N ALA A 193 -2.28 -10.78 -9.31
CA ALA A 193 -2.31 -11.85 -8.31
C ALA A 193 -3.57 -12.73 -8.43
N PHE A 194 -4.67 -12.21 -8.97
CA PHE A 194 -5.88 -13.00 -9.27
C PHE A 194 -5.69 -14.06 -10.37
N LEU A 195 -4.58 -14.00 -11.12
CA LEU A 195 -4.24 -14.94 -12.19
C LEU A 195 -3.16 -15.95 -11.75
N HIS A 196 -2.67 -15.86 -10.52
CA HIS A 196 -1.57 -16.68 -10.04
C HIS A 196 -2.07 -18.10 -9.69
N PRO A 197 -1.42 -19.19 -10.14
CA PRO A 197 -1.91 -20.56 -9.95
C PRO A 197 -2.01 -20.97 -8.47
N ASN A 198 -1.14 -20.42 -7.61
CA ASN A 198 -1.16 -20.72 -6.17
C ASN A 198 -2.21 -19.90 -5.38
N ILE A 199 -2.94 -19.00 -6.04
CA ILE A 199 -3.97 -18.19 -5.40
C ILE A 199 -5.32 -18.83 -5.70
N SER A 200 -5.90 -19.47 -4.68
CA SER A 200 -7.22 -20.09 -4.77
C SER A 200 -8.24 -19.30 -3.98
N LEU A 201 -8.99 -18.44 -4.67
CA LEU A 201 -10.17 -17.79 -4.13
C LEU A 201 -11.44 -18.52 -4.59
N SER A 202 -12.46 -18.53 -3.73
CA SER A 202 -13.77 -19.05 -4.11
C SER A 202 -14.40 -18.21 -5.22
N GLN A 203 -15.30 -18.80 -6.00
CA GLN A 203 -16.06 -18.06 -7.03
C GLN A 203 -16.85 -16.89 -6.40
N THR A 204 -17.45 -17.11 -5.23
CA THR A 204 -18.15 -16.08 -4.45
C THR A 204 -17.21 -14.94 -4.06
N SER A 205 -16.02 -15.24 -3.54
CA SER A 205 -15.02 -14.23 -3.16
C SER A 205 -14.61 -13.36 -4.36
N LEU A 206 -14.40 -13.97 -5.53
CA LEU A 206 -14.06 -13.24 -6.76
C LEU A 206 -15.20 -12.33 -7.23
N ILE A 207 -16.45 -12.80 -7.15
CA ILE A 207 -17.63 -11.99 -7.46
C ILE A 207 -17.71 -10.81 -6.49
N GLU A 208 -17.58 -11.05 -5.18
CA GLU A 208 -17.62 -10.00 -4.15
C GLU A 208 -16.51 -8.97 -4.33
N VAL A 209 -15.30 -9.39 -4.72
CA VAL A 209 -14.22 -8.47 -5.09
C VAL A 209 -14.62 -7.66 -6.31
N PHE A 210 -15.13 -8.30 -7.38
CA PHE A 210 -15.55 -7.63 -8.61
C PHE A 210 -16.58 -6.53 -8.35
N VAL A 211 -17.56 -6.80 -7.49
CA VAL A 211 -18.63 -5.85 -7.12
C VAL A 211 -18.32 -4.99 -5.89
N TYR A 212 -17.04 -4.93 -5.49
CA TYR A 212 -16.54 -4.05 -4.42
C TYR A 212 -17.15 -4.31 -3.02
N LYS A 213 -17.56 -5.54 -2.73
CA LYS A 213 -18.06 -6.01 -1.43
C LYS A 213 -17.01 -6.77 -0.61
N ARG A 214 -15.88 -7.10 -1.22
CA ARG A 214 -14.72 -7.70 -0.55
C ARG A 214 -13.44 -6.99 -0.94
N CYS A 215 -12.52 -6.88 0.00
CA CYS A 215 -11.21 -6.27 -0.21
C CYS A 215 -10.44 -6.97 -1.34
N ARG A 216 -9.93 -6.19 -2.30
CA ARG A 216 -9.09 -6.66 -3.42
C ARG A 216 -7.68 -7.10 -3.00
N ASN A 217 -7.26 -6.83 -1.77
CA ASN A 217 -6.04 -7.39 -1.21
C ASN A 217 -6.29 -8.84 -0.78
N ILE A 218 -5.67 -9.78 -1.49
CA ILE A 218 -5.85 -11.23 -1.34
C ILE A 218 -5.38 -11.74 0.04
N ALA A 219 -4.51 -11.01 0.73
CA ALA A 219 -4.14 -11.33 2.12
C ALA A 219 -5.15 -10.79 3.15
N CYS A 220 -5.92 -9.75 2.80
CA CYS A 220 -6.88 -9.11 3.69
C CYS A 220 -8.27 -9.75 3.61
N GLN A 221 -8.83 -9.84 2.40
CA GLN A 221 -10.14 -10.45 2.11
C GLN A 221 -11.32 -9.99 2.97
N SER A 222 -11.21 -8.91 3.74
CA SER A 222 -12.31 -8.41 4.58
C SER A 222 -13.54 -8.06 3.74
N GLN A 223 -14.72 -8.28 4.31
CA GLN A 223 -15.95 -7.69 3.77
C GLN A 223 -15.86 -6.15 3.87
N LEU A 224 -16.51 -5.46 2.93
CA LEU A 224 -16.46 -4.02 2.82
C LEU A 224 -17.84 -3.37 3.03
N PRO A 225 -17.93 -2.30 3.85
CA PRO A 225 -16.87 -1.71 4.69
C PRO A 225 -16.32 -2.68 5.74
N ALA A 226 -15.02 -2.58 6.04
CA ALA A 226 -14.42 -3.43 7.07
C ALA A 226 -14.73 -2.88 8.47
N ASP A 227 -14.83 -3.79 9.44
CA ASP A 227 -15.22 -3.50 10.84
C ASP A 227 -16.52 -2.68 10.97
N ASP A 228 -17.46 -2.88 10.03
CA ASP A 228 -18.73 -2.15 9.96
C ASP A 228 -18.56 -0.61 9.99
N CYS A 229 -17.43 -0.11 9.48
CA CYS A 229 -17.13 1.30 9.48
C CYS A 229 -18.15 2.09 8.64
N SER A 230 -18.81 3.07 9.27
CA SER A 230 -19.88 3.87 8.68
C SER A 230 -19.46 5.27 8.22
N CYS A 231 -18.15 5.57 8.17
CA CYS A 231 -17.68 6.89 7.74
C CYS A 231 -17.92 7.12 6.25
N GLU A 232 -17.97 8.40 5.84
CA GLU A 232 -18.24 8.77 4.44
C GLU A 232 -17.22 8.19 3.46
N ILE A 233 -15.95 8.06 3.84
CA ILE A 233 -14.91 7.48 2.99
C ILE A 233 -15.21 6.00 2.73
N CYS A 234 -15.46 5.22 3.78
CA CYS A 234 -15.74 3.80 3.68
C CYS A 234 -17.07 3.50 2.99
N ALA A 235 -18.09 4.34 3.22
CA ALA A 235 -19.41 4.15 2.63
C ALA A 235 -19.44 4.49 1.13
N ASN A 236 -18.71 5.52 0.70
CA ASN A 236 -18.85 6.07 -0.66
C ASN A 236 -17.72 5.66 -1.62
N ARG A 237 -16.59 5.15 -1.12
CA ARG A 237 -15.48 4.71 -2.00
C ARG A 237 -15.56 3.21 -2.27
N ASN A 238 -16.01 2.88 -3.48
CA ASN A 238 -16.07 1.51 -3.97
C ASN A 238 -14.73 0.78 -3.78
N GLY A 239 -14.76 -0.33 -3.04
CA GLY A 239 -13.64 -1.23 -2.88
C GLY A 239 -12.58 -0.74 -1.89
N PHE A 240 -12.78 0.42 -1.25
CA PHE A 240 -11.86 0.93 -0.24
C PHE A 240 -11.94 0.08 1.03
N CYS A 241 -10.78 -0.36 1.52
CA CYS A 241 -10.64 -1.09 2.77
C CYS A 241 -9.85 -0.26 3.78
N ASN A 242 -10.50 0.22 4.85
CA ASN A 242 -9.85 0.98 5.92
C ASN A 242 -8.79 0.19 6.70
N LEU A 243 -8.75 -1.13 6.57
CA LEU A 243 -7.76 -1.98 7.25
C LEU A 243 -6.41 -2.07 6.54
N CYS A 244 -6.37 -1.89 5.21
CA CYS A 244 -5.14 -2.12 4.46
C CYS A 244 -4.87 -1.11 3.34
N MET A 245 -5.79 -0.18 3.06
CA MET A 245 -5.61 0.80 1.99
C MET A 245 -5.37 2.21 2.54
N CYS A 246 -4.51 2.95 1.84
CA CYS A 246 -4.24 4.35 2.11
C CYS A 246 -5.45 5.21 1.75
N VAL A 247 -5.91 6.06 2.67
CA VAL A 247 -7.02 6.99 2.45
C VAL A 247 -6.78 8.03 1.36
N ILE A 248 -5.53 8.24 0.92
CA ILE A 248 -5.20 9.18 -0.15
C ILE A 248 -5.22 8.48 -1.50
N CYS A 249 -4.42 7.42 -1.67
CA CYS A 249 -4.22 6.80 -2.98
C CYS A 249 -5.01 5.49 -3.20
N ASN A 250 -5.79 5.01 -2.23
CA ASN A 250 -6.54 3.75 -2.26
C ASN A 250 -5.68 2.50 -2.58
N LYS A 251 -4.36 2.63 -2.43
CA LYS A 251 -3.35 1.59 -2.62
C LYS A 251 -3.05 0.91 -1.29
N PHE A 252 -2.66 -0.36 -1.34
CA PHE A 252 -2.25 -1.18 -0.22
C PHE A 252 -0.84 -1.74 -0.46
N ASP A 253 -0.18 -2.15 0.62
CA ASP A 253 1.00 -2.98 0.51
C ASP A 253 1.02 -4.03 1.63
N PHE A 254 2.05 -4.86 1.61
CA PHE A 254 2.24 -5.94 2.57
C PHE A 254 3.16 -5.53 3.72
N GLU A 255 3.60 -4.27 3.77
CA GLU A 255 4.52 -3.80 4.79
C GLU A 255 3.80 -3.66 6.13
N VAL A 256 4.30 -4.36 7.14
CA VAL A 256 3.80 -4.31 8.51
C VAL A 256 4.92 -3.83 9.42
N ASN A 257 4.59 -3.33 10.62
CA ASN A 257 5.61 -2.96 11.60
C ASN A 257 6.61 -1.93 11.04
N THR A 258 6.10 -0.86 10.43
CA THR A 258 6.87 0.13 9.68
C THR A 258 6.32 1.54 9.93
N CYS A 259 7.19 2.54 9.87
CA CYS A 259 6.88 3.96 9.83
C CYS A 259 6.42 4.44 8.43
N ARG A 260 6.33 3.54 7.44
CA ARG A 260 5.80 3.82 6.09
C ARG A 260 4.29 4.06 6.06
N TRP A 261 3.58 3.69 7.11
CA TRP A 261 2.13 3.85 7.26
C TRP A 261 1.80 4.60 8.54
N ILE A 262 1.08 5.70 8.46
CA ILE A 262 0.61 6.45 9.62
C ILE A 262 -0.85 6.09 9.88
N GLY A 263 -1.14 5.65 11.10
CA GLY A 263 -2.49 5.36 11.58
C GLY A 263 -3.09 6.53 12.34
N CYS A 264 -4.38 6.80 12.15
CA CYS A 264 -5.09 7.78 12.97
C CYS A 264 -5.58 7.16 14.28
N ASP A 265 -5.18 7.75 15.40
CA ASP A 265 -5.56 7.36 16.77
C ASP A 265 -7.08 7.30 17.04
N PHE A 266 -7.87 8.00 16.24
CA PHE A 266 -9.30 8.18 16.51
C PHE A 266 -10.23 7.40 15.60
N CYS A 267 -9.80 7.08 14.38
CA CYS A 267 -10.65 6.41 13.41
C CYS A 267 -10.00 5.19 12.78
N SER A 268 -8.76 4.86 13.19
CA SER A 268 -8.00 3.69 12.74
C SER A 268 -7.83 3.58 11.22
N HIS A 269 -7.98 4.70 10.49
CA HIS A 269 -7.66 4.76 9.07
C HIS A 269 -6.16 4.97 8.88
N TRP A 270 -5.63 4.38 7.82
CA TRP A 270 -4.21 4.36 7.52
C TRP A 270 -3.88 5.19 6.29
N THR A 271 -2.69 5.78 6.29
CA THR A 271 -2.16 6.60 5.19
C THR A 271 -0.70 6.27 4.97
N HIS A 272 -0.27 6.06 3.72
CA HIS A 272 1.16 5.99 3.45
C HIS A 272 1.82 7.30 3.86
N THR A 273 2.96 7.23 4.54
CA THR A 273 3.76 8.39 4.97
C THR A 273 4.09 9.30 3.80
N ASP A 274 4.50 8.75 2.65
CA ASP A 274 4.76 9.52 1.43
C ASP A 274 3.53 10.27 0.90
N CYS A 275 2.35 9.65 1.01
CA CYS A 275 1.11 10.30 0.60
C CYS A 275 0.75 11.42 1.57
N ALA A 276 0.90 11.20 2.88
CA ALA A 276 0.63 12.20 3.90
C ALA A 276 1.56 13.41 3.77
N ILE A 277 2.86 13.21 3.51
CA ILE A 277 3.82 14.29 3.28
C ILE A 277 3.42 15.10 2.04
N ARG A 278 3.18 14.44 0.90
CA ARG A 278 2.85 15.11 -0.37
C ARG A 278 1.50 15.85 -0.34
N ASP A 279 0.52 15.34 0.39
CA ASP A 279 -0.80 15.96 0.57
C ASP A 279 -0.80 17.02 1.68
N GLY A 280 0.35 17.30 2.30
CA GLY A 280 0.48 18.31 3.37
C GLY A 280 -0.23 17.94 4.68
N GLN A 281 -0.48 16.65 4.92
CA GLN A 281 -1.13 16.15 6.13
C GLN A 281 -0.19 16.02 7.32
N ILE A 282 1.11 16.22 7.13
CA ILE A 282 2.09 16.24 8.21
C ILE A 282 2.57 17.68 8.38
N CYS A 283 2.19 18.31 9.49
CA CYS A 283 2.50 19.72 9.74
C CYS A 283 2.66 20.02 11.24
N MET A 284 3.23 21.19 11.53
CA MET A 284 3.27 21.71 12.89
C MET A 284 1.88 22.17 13.34
N GLY A 285 1.49 21.81 14.57
CA GLY A 285 0.22 22.26 15.14
C GLY A 285 0.22 22.28 16.66
N PRO A 286 -0.81 22.86 17.29
CA PRO A 286 -0.90 22.96 18.74
C PRO A 286 -1.03 21.57 19.37
N SER A 287 -0.32 21.33 20.47
CA SER A 287 -0.42 20.05 21.14
C SER A 287 -1.81 19.82 21.74
N ALA A 288 -2.39 18.64 21.51
CA ALA A 288 -3.69 18.27 22.08
C ALA A 288 -3.68 18.25 23.63
N LYS A 289 -2.49 18.14 24.25
CA LYS A 289 -2.32 18.07 25.71
C LYS A 289 -2.26 19.45 26.39
N SER A 290 -2.17 20.54 25.63
CA SER A 290 -2.22 21.90 26.17
C SER A 290 -2.62 22.89 25.07
N GLY A 291 -3.77 23.53 25.21
CA GLY A 291 -4.27 24.55 24.27
C GLY A 291 -3.39 25.81 24.15
N THR A 292 -2.40 25.95 25.05
CA THR A 292 -1.35 26.98 25.05
C THR A 292 0.06 26.37 24.97
N GLY A 293 0.16 25.08 24.63
CA GLY A 293 1.41 24.32 24.60
C GLY A 293 2.28 24.60 23.37
N PRO A 294 3.55 24.17 23.41
CA PRO A 294 4.43 24.23 22.26
C PRO A 294 3.82 23.47 21.09
N THR A 295 4.04 23.98 19.88
CA THR A 295 3.65 23.30 18.64
C THR A 295 4.42 21.99 18.52
N GLU A 296 3.77 20.93 18.09
CA GLU A 296 4.37 19.62 17.82
C GLU A 296 4.07 19.15 16.39
N MET A 297 4.80 18.13 15.92
CA MET A 297 4.56 17.55 14.60
C MET A 297 3.34 16.64 14.65
N LEU A 298 2.33 16.95 13.83
CA LEU A 298 1.05 16.28 13.83
C LEU A 298 0.73 15.68 12.46
N PHE A 299 -0.04 14.60 12.48
CA PHE A 299 -0.70 14.03 11.31
C PHE A 299 -2.18 14.41 11.29
N HIS A 300 -2.63 15.12 10.26
CA HIS A 300 -4.02 15.47 10.03
C HIS A 300 -4.72 14.39 9.21
N CYS A 301 -5.60 13.62 9.84
CA CYS A 301 -6.27 12.51 9.18
C CYS A 301 -7.37 12.98 8.23
N ARG A 302 -7.24 12.66 6.94
CA ARG A 302 -8.26 12.94 5.90
C ARG A 302 -9.65 12.35 6.17
N ALA A 303 -9.74 11.27 6.95
CA ALA A 303 -10.99 10.57 7.16
C ALA A 303 -11.86 11.19 8.25
N CYS A 304 -11.26 11.75 9.30
CA CYS A 304 -12.00 12.31 10.44
C CYS A 304 -11.62 13.75 10.79
N ASN A 305 -10.68 14.35 10.04
CA ASN A 305 -10.14 15.70 10.23
C ASN A 305 -9.58 15.97 11.64
N ARG A 306 -9.26 14.91 12.39
CA ARG A 306 -8.56 15.00 13.68
C ARG A 306 -7.07 14.83 13.49
N THR A 307 -6.30 15.36 14.43
CA THR A 307 -4.85 15.31 14.44
C THR A 307 -4.33 14.23 15.39
N SER A 308 -3.38 13.42 14.93
CA SER A 308 -2.63 12.45 15.74
C SER A 308 -1.18 12.92 15.93
N GLU A 309 -0.61 12.62 17.10
CA GLU A 309 0.74 13.08 17.48
C GLU A 309 1.80 12.11 16.95
N LEU A 310 2.81 12.61 16.23
CA LEU A 310 3.71 11.74 15.46
C LEU A 310 4.93 11.23 16.22
N LEU A 311 5.46 11.96 17.19
CA LEU A 311 6.65 11.55 17.93
C LEU A 311 6.34 10.39 18.88
N GLY A 312 5.19 10.43 19.57
CA GLY A 312 4.69 9.29 20.34
C GLY A 312 4.43 8.07 19.47
N TRP A 313 3.78 8.27 18.31
CA TRP A 313 3.53 7.20 17.36
C TRP A 313 4.83 6.54 16.84
N VAL A 314 5.82 7.32 16.41
CA VAL A 314 7.12 6.78 15.96
C VAL A 314 7.83 6.04 17.09
N LYS A 315 7.80 6.59 18.31
CA LYS A 315 8.37 5.92 19.48
C LYS A 315 7.77 4.54 19.67
N ASP A 316 6.45 4.43 19.63
CA ASP A 316 5.75 3.16 19.84
C ASP A 316 6.12 2.14 18.75
N VAL A 317 6.19 2.55 17.48
CA VAL A 317 6.65 1.68 16.39
C VAL A 317 8.07 1.19 16.65
N PHE A 318 9.02 2.08 16.94
CA PHE A 318 10.41 1.69 17.17
C PHE A 318 10.57 0.76 18.38
N GLN A 319 9.86 1.04 19.48
CA GLN A 319 9.92 0.21 20.69
C GLN A 319 9.48 -1.24 20.45
N HIS A 320 8.47 -1.44 19.59
CA HIS A 320 7.96 -2.78 19.30
C HIS A 320 8.73 -3.49 18.17
N CYS A 321 9.26 -2.74 17.20
CA CYS A 321 9.67 -3.32 15.92
C CYS A 321 11.19 -3.38 15.71
N VAL A 322 11.97 -2.48 16.33
CA VAL A 322 13.44 -2.45 16.19
C VAL A 322 14.11 -3.80 16.44
N PRO A 323 13.73 -4.62 17.45
CA PRO A 323 14.38 -5.91 17.69
C PRO A 323 14.25 -6.91 16.54
N ALA A 324 13.29 -6.72 15.63
CA ALA A 324 13.00 -7.62 14.51
C ALA A 324 13.50 -7.08 13.17
N TRP A 325 13.98 -5.83 13.10
CA TRP A 325 14.46 -5.24 11.86
C TRP A 325 15.92 -5.64 11.59
N ASP A 326 16.18 -6.04 10.34
CA ASP A 326 17.53 -6.10 9.80
C ASP A 326 18.07 -4.69 9.51
N ARG A 327 19.30 -4.63 8.99
CA ARG A 327 19.98 -3.37 8.70
C ARG A 327 19.23 -2.53 7.68
N GLU A 328 18.77 -3.16 6.59
CA GLU A 328 18.07 -2.51 5.50
C GLU A 328 16.73 -1.95 5.96
N ALA A 329 15.95 -2.73 6.72
CA ALA A 329 14.71 -2.28 7.33
C ALA A 329 14.97 -1.11 8.28
N LEU A 330 15.89 -1.23 9.24
CA LEU A 330 16.19 -0.15 10.18
C LEU A 330 16.60 1.15 9.45
N MET A 331 17.43 1.06 8.42
CA MET A 331 17.80 2.22 7.60
C MET A 331 16.60 2.85 6.90
N ARG A 332 15.70 2.05 6.30
CA ARG A 332 14.47 2.57 5.69
C ARG A 332 13.56 3.27 6.70
N GLU A 333 13.41 2.69 7.89
CA GLU A 333 12.55 3.26 8.93
C GLU A 333 13.10 4.57 9.49
N LEU A 334 14.41 4.65 9.70
CA LEU A 334 15.08 5.90 10.07
C LEU A 334 14.89 6.98 8.99
N ASP A 335 14.97 6.62 7.70
CA ASP A 335 14.73 7.57 6.59
C ASP A 335 13.29 8.11 6.60
N PHE A 336 12.28 7.25 6.80
CA PHE A 336 10.89 7.71 6.93
C PHE A 336 10.73 8.70 8.09
N VAL A 337 11.31 8.39 9.25
CA VAL A 337 11.28 9.31 10.40
C VAL A 337 11.99 10.62 10.09
N SER A 338 13.16 10.59 9.47
CA SER A 338 13.87 11.79 9.03
C SER A 338 13.00 12.65 8.12
N ARG A 339 12.26 12.05 7.19
CA ARG A 339 11.37 12.75 6.26
C ARG A 339 10.14 13.33 6.95
N ILE A 340 9.57 12.63 7.93
CA ILE A 340 8.46 13.13 8.76
C ILE A 340 8.90 14.37 9.55
N PHE A 341 10.08 14.34 10.19
CA PHE A 341 10.51 15.40 11.11
C PHE A 341 11.43 16.47 10.50
N ARG A 342 11.76 16.39 9.21
CA ARG A 342 12.65 17.34 8.51
C ARG A 342 12.25 18.80 8.72
N GLY A 343 10.95 19.09 8.68
CA GLY A 343 10.39 20.44 8.85
C GLY A 343 9.91 20.76 10.27
N SER A 344 10.24 19.92 11.26
CA SER A 344 9.76 20.11 12.62
C SER A 344 10.38 21.35 13.26
N ASP A 345 9.57 22.24 13.82
CA ASP A 345 10.06 23.36 14.62
C ASP A 345 10.19 23.07 16.12
N ASP A 346 9.51 22.01 16.59
CA ASP A 346 9.59 21.50 17.95
C ASP A 346 11.00 21.00 18.28
N PRO A 347 11.59 21.40 19.44
CA PRO A 347 12.88 20.90 19.89
C PRO A 347 12.98 19.37 20.00
N ARG A 348 11.90 18.64 20.32
CA ARG A 348 11.95 17.18 20.41
C ARG A 348 12.01 16.55 19.02
N GLY A 349 11.19 17.01 18.09
CA GLY A 349 11.21 16.60 16.69
C GLY A 349 12.54 16.93 15.99
N LYS A 350 13.10 18.13 16.21
CA LYS A 350 14.45 18.50 15.70
C LYS A 350 15.53 17.55 16.20
N LYS A 351 15.51 17.19 17.48
CA LYS A 351 16.45 16.22 18.06
C LYS A 351 16.28 14.82 17.47
N LEU A 352 15.04 14.38 17.25
CA LEU A 352 14.79 13.08 16.62
C LEU A 352 15.30 13.06 15.18
N PHE A 353 14.99 14.09 14.38
CA PHE A 353 15.50 14.24 13.02
C PHE A 353 17.03 14.11 12.96
N LEU A 354 17.75 14.92 13.75
CA LEU A 354 19.22 14.89 13.81
C LEU A 354 19.75 13.52 14.27
N LYS A 355 19.06 12.87 15.21
CA LYS A 355 19.43 11.54 15.69
C LYS A 355 19.28 10.47 14.60
N CYS A 356 18.23 10.54 13.79
CA CYS A 356 18.01 9.63 12.67
C CYS A 356 19.09 9.82 11.58
N GLU A 357 19.40 11.05 11.20
CA GLU A 357 20.47 11.34 10.22
C GLU A 357 21.85 10.83 10.69
N ASP A 358 22.22 11.08 11.95
CA ASP A 358 23.47 10.56 12.57
C ASP A 358 23.54 9.03 12.50
N LEU A 359 22.44 8.35 12.81
CA LEU A 359 22.39 6.88 12.77
C LEU A 359 22.44 6.35 11.34
N LEU A 360 21.77 7.01 10.39
CA LEU A 360 21.84 6.65 8.97
C LEU A 360 23.26 6.76 8.43
N GLU A 361 23.98 7.84 8.75
CA GLU A 361 25.38 8.01 8.36
C GLU A 361 26.28 6.93 8.96
N LYS A 362 26.12 6.65 10.26
CA LYS A 362 26.88 5.59 10.94
C LYS A 362 26.57 4.20 10.40
N LEU A 363 25.32 3.91 10.09
CA LEU A 363 24.92 2.65 9.45
C LEU A 363 25.53 2.55 8.06
N ARG A 364 25.57 3.62 7.26
CA ARG A 364 26.31 3.61 5.98
C ARG A 364 27.81 3.40 6.18
N GLY A 365 28.37 3.95 7.27
CA GLY A 365 29.76 3.80 7.70
C GLY A 365 30.11 2.46 8.37
N GLY A 366 29.19 1.50 8.44
CA GLY A 366 29.47 0.15 8.94
C GLY A 366 29.12 -0.12 10.42
N LEU A 367 28.44 0.81 11.11
CA LEU A 367 27.90 0.55 12.44
C LEU A 367 26.93 -0.65 12.38
N ALA A 368 26.99 -1.54 13.37
CA ALA A 368 26.06 -2.66 13.48
C ALA A 368 24.62 -2.19 13.76
N GLU A 369 23.64 -2.80 13.11
CA GLU A 369 22.22 -2.51 13.24
C GLU A 369 21.72 -2.68 14.68
N SER A 370 22.22 -3.70 15.39
CA SER A 370 21.91 -3.89 16.82
C SER A 370 22.36 -2.72 17.71
N MET A 371 23.50 -2.09 17.38
CA MET A 371 24.00 -0.91 18.11
C MET A 371 23.20 0.34 17.76
N ALA A 372 22.88 0.54 16.48
CA ALA A 372 22.05 1.66 16.03
C ALA A 372 20.64 1.56 16.61
N GLY A 373 20.03 0.36 16.56
CA GLY A 373 18.74 0.04 17.16
C GLY A 373 18.71 0.32 18.67
N ARG A 374 19.72 -0.13 19.42
CA ARG A 374 19.84 0.21 20.84
C ARG A 374 19.98 1.72 21.06
N SER A 375 20.75 2.41 20.23
CA SER A 375 20.98 3.86 20.33
C SER A 375 19.68 4.66 20.17
N ILE A 376 18.84 4.30 19.20
CA ILE A 376 17.55 4.98 18.98
C ILE A 376 16.53 4.62 20.08
N LEU A 377 16.51 3.38 20.57
CA LEU A 377 15.66 2.99 21.69
C LEU A 377 16.04 3.75 22.98
N MET A 378 17.34 3.90 23.26
CA MET A 378 17.82 4.69 24.39
C MET A 378 17.45 6.18 24.25
N PHE A 379 17.45 6.73 23.03
CA PHE A 379 16.95 8.09 22.78
C PHE A 379 15.47 8.24 23.20
N PHE A 380 14.62 7.27 22.84
CA PHE A 380 13.21 7.28 23.23
C PHE A 380 12.97 7.04 24.73
N GLN A 381 13.89 6.35 25.42
CA GLN A 381 13.84 6.21 26.88
C GLN A 381 14.34 7.48 27.60
N GLY A 382 15.42 8.09 27.13
CA GLY A 382 15.98 9.31 27.72
C GLY A 382 15.06 10.53 27.64
N THR A 383 14.17 10.58 26.65
CA THR A 383 13.15 11.62 26.52
C THR A 383 12.05 11.51 27.60
N GLU A 384 11.79 10.34 28.19
CA GLU A 384 10.87 10.19 29.33
C GLU A 384 11.44 10.82 30.60
N TRP A 385 12.72 10.57 30.90
CA TRP A 385 13.40 11.13 32.06
C TRP A 385 13.50 12.65 32.01
N ALA A 386 13.80 13.23 30.84
CA ALA A 386 13.85 14.67 30.64
C ALA A 386 12.47 15.34 30.86
N ASN A 387 11.38 14.70 30.42
CA ASN A 387 10.01 15.20 30.65
C ASN A 387 9.61 15.09 32.13
N TYR A 388 10.01 14.02 32.81
CA TYR A 388 9.76 13.81 34.24
C TYR A 388 10.53 14.82 35.12
N LEU A 389 11.78 15.13 34.76
CA LEU A 389 12.56 16.19 35.41
C LEU A 389 12.01 17.58 35.10
N SER A 390 11.60 17.85 33.86
CA SER A 390 10.99 19.14 33.48
C SER A 390 9.69 19.41 34.25
N CYS A 391 8.78 18.42 34.36
CA CYS A 391 7.58 18.53 35.22
C CYS A 391 7.91 18.76 36.70
N LYS A 392 8.95 18.10 37.23
CA LYS A 392 9.39 18.31 38.63
C LYS A 392 10.08 19.66 38.86
N LEU A 393 10.77 20.21 37.86
CA LEU A 393 11.33 21.56 37.94
C LEU A 393 10.23 22.63 37.83
N SER A 394 9.22 22.45 36.98
CA SER A 394 8.05 23.35 36.90
C SER A 394 7.21 23.35 38.19
N MET A 395 7.17 22.23 38.93
CA MET A 395 6.52 22.16 40.26
C MET A 395 7.36 22.72 41.42
N LYS A 396 8.62 23.10 41.20
CA LYS A 396 9.47 23.74 42.23
C LYS A 396 9.58 25.26 42.08
N VAL A 397 8.93 25.85 41.07
CA VAL A 397 8.97 27.29 40.77
C VAL A 397 7.56 27.92 40.86
N LEU A 398 6.63 27.29 41.61
CA LEU A 398 5.36 27.89 42.02
C LEU A 398 5.25 27.91 43.54
#